data_AF-A0A7X2KYD5-F1
#
_entry.id   AF-A0A7X2KYD5-F1
#
_cell.length_a   1.000
_cell.length_b   1.000
_cell.length_c   1.000
_cell.angle_alpha   90.00
_cell.angle_beta   90.00
_cell.angle_gamma   90.00
#
_symmetry.space_group_name_H-M   'P 1'
#
loop_
_entity.id
_entity.type
_entity.pdbx_description
1 polymer ?
#
loop_
_entity_poly.entity_id
_entity_poly.type
_entity_poly.pdbx_seq_one_letter_code
_entity_poly.pdbx_strand_id
1 'polypeptide(L)'
;MAKLKVTFEEAQARLDNKFPDSGIKLLTFDGMDRGCELEHPEIGQCGFTRFTSVLAYSSTQDLLYAMKRKVVRARKAEREAELREGPQLMLHSRNEPLNEDDYVGLRFYKDIRFAAGSGAFEQDDYNGYYLPFGKSTLYRAGVKASKAVCFTVQGNSMCPAMPDGTTIGVDLDSKVVKDGQVYAFVQDDLLRVKVIQVMPGQQFRLYSYNSVEYPAEVVEMSEIDIVGKVFWWSVLV
;
A
#
# COMPACT_ATOMS: atom_id res chain seq x y z
N MET A 1 -0.36 -17.48 51.68
CA MET A 1 -1.50 -16.71 51.13
C MET A 1 -1.54 -16.91 49.62
N ALA A 2 -2.49 -17.69 49.12
CA ALA A 2 -2.67 -17.89 47.68
C ALA A 2 -3.17 -16.57 47.06
N LYS A 3 -2.42 -16.00 46.10
CA LYS A 3 -2.92 -14.87 45.31
C LYS A 3 -4.16 -15.35 44.56
N LEU A 4 -5.33 -14.76 44.85
CA LEU A 4 -6.56 -15.00 44.10
C LEU A 4 -6.25 -14.79 42.61
N LYS A 5 -6.46 -15.81 41.78
CA LYS A 5 -6.32 -15.68 40.33
C LYS A 5 -7.50 -14.83 39.83
N VAL A 6 -7.19 -13.63 39.33
CA VAL A 6 -8.18 -12.76 38.69
C VAL A 6 -8.78 -13.50 37.51
N THR A 7 -10.11 -13.51 37.39
CA THR A 7 -10.81 -14.16 36.27
C THR A 7 -10.86 -13.26 35.04
N PHE A 8 -11.23 -13.82 33.88
CA PHE A 8 -11.41 -13.05 32.65
C PHE A 8 -12.47 -11.95 32.81
N GLU A 9 -13.60 -12.28 33.44
CA GLU A 9 -14.70 -11.33 33.69
C GLU A 9 -14.28 -10.21 34.65
N GLU A 10 -13.54 -10.55 35.72
CA GLU A 10 -12.98 -9.55 36.63
C GLU A 10 -11.95 -8.65 35.94
N ALA A 11 -11.18 -9.19 34.99
CA ALA A 11 -10.24 -8.42 34.19
C ALA A 11 -10.97 -7.46 33.23
N GLN A 12 -12.01 -7.92 32.52
CA GLN A 12 -12.85 -7.06 31.69
C GLN A 12 -13.49 -5.94 32.52
N ALA A 13 -14.06 -6.25 33.69
CA ALA A 13 -14.66 -5.24 34.57
C ALA A 13 -13.64 -4.18 35.04
N ARG A 14 -12.38 -4.57 35.30
CA ARG A 14 -11.30 -3.62 35.61
C ARG A 14 -10.96 -2.73 34.42
N LEU A 15 -10.97 -3.28 33.21
CA LEU A 15 -10.75 -2.52 31.98
C LEU A 15 -11.86 -1.49 31.78
N ASP A 16 -13.13 -1.91 31.91
CA ASP A 16 -14.30 -1.05 31.74
C ASP A 16 -14.34 0.07 32.80
N ASN A 17 -14.01 -0.24 34.05
CA ASN A 17 -13.95 0.76 35.12
C ASN A 17 -12.82 1.77 34.88
N LYS A 18 -11.65 1.31 34.40
CA LYS A 18 -10.51 2.19 34.13
C LYS A 18 -10.70 3.05 32.87
N PHE A 19 -11.37 2.49 31.85
CA PHE A 19 -11.58 3.11 30.55
C PHE A 19 -13.07 3.02 30.15
N PRO A 20 -13.94 3.79 30.82
CA PRO A 20 -15.37 3.79 30.53
C PRO A 20 -15.66 4.29 29.12
N ASP A 21 -16.72 3.76 28.51
CA ASP A 21 -17.20 4.10 27.15
C ASP A 21 -16.13 4.00 26.04
N SER A 22 -15.07 3.24 26.30
CA SER A 22 -13.96 3.08 25.37
C SER A 22 -14.28 2.14 24.20
N GLY A 23 -15.31 1.30 24.33
CA GLY A 23 -15.62 0.25 23.36
C GLY A 23 -14.58 -0.88 23.28
N ILE A 24 -13.59 -0.89 24.19
CA ILE A 24 -12.50 -1.87 24.19
C ILE A 24 -12.98 -3.18 24.84
N LYS A 25 -12.75 -4.30 24.16
CA LYS A 25 -13.03 -5.64 24.68
C LYS A 25 -11.75 -6.44 24.85
N LEU A 26 -11.68 -7.20 25.94
CA LEU A 26 -10.67 -8.22 26.16
C LEU A 26 -11.05 -9.44 25.31
N LEU A 27 -10.09 -9.97 24.56
CA LEU A 27 -10.25 -11.21 23.77
C LEU A 27 -9.54 -12.38 24.43
N THR A 28 -8.34 -12.16 24.94
CA THR A 28 -7.53 -13.16 25.65
C THR A 28 -6.95 -12.56 26.92
N PHE A 29 -6.83 -13.39 27.96
CA PHE A 29 -6.26 -12.98 29.24
C PHE A 29 -5.63 -14.16 29.97
N ASP A 30 -4.31 -14.12 30.11
CA ASP A 30 -3.53 -15.18 30.76
C ASP A 30 -3.10 -14.83 32.20
N GLY A 31 -3.59 -13.71 32.74
CA GLY A 31 -3.27 -13.20 34.07
C GLY A 31 -2.72 -11.76 34.07
N MET A 32 -2.69 -11.13 35.25
CA MET A 32 -2.35 -9.70 35.41
C MET A 32 -1.00 -9.30 34.80
N ASP A 33 0.04 -10.11 35.03
CA ASP A 33 1.40 -9.85 34.50
C ASP A 33 1.73 -10.71 33.28
N ARG A 34 0.70 -11.14 32.54
CA ARG A 34 0.80 -11.99 31.35
C ARG A 34 0.10 -11.30 30.17
N GLY A 35 0.30 -11.88 28.99
CA GLY A 35 -0.23 -11.36 27.74
C GLY A 35 -1.75 -11.24 27.77
N CYS A 36 -2.25 -10.25 27.03
CA CYS A 36 -3.67 -10.09 26.75
C CYS A 36 -3.87 -9.49 25.37
N GLU A 37 -4.98 -9.81 24.74
CA GLU A 37 -5.42 -9.19 23.48
C GLU A 37 -6.65 -8.34 23.71
N LEU A 38 -6.64 -7.17 23.10
CA LEU A 38 -7.73 -6.20 23.14
C LEU A 38 -8.26 -5.97 21.73
N GLU A 39 -9.56 -5.74 21.63
CA GLU A 39 -10.25 -5.35 20.41
C GLU A 39 -10.94 -4.00 20.60
N HIS A 40 -10.85 -3.14 19.59
CA HIS A 40 -11.68 -1.93 19.50
C HIS A 40 -12.34 -1.87 18.11
N PRO A 41 -13.65 -1.56 18.00
CA PRO A 41 -14.40 -1.65 16.75
C PRO A 41 -13.76 -0.95 15.55
N GLU A 42 -13.20 0.25 15.76
CA GLU A 42 -12.61 1.05 14.67
C GLU A 42 -11.09 0.84 14.50
N ILE A 43 -10.40 0.32 15.52
CA ILE A 43 -8.92 0.22 15.51
C ILE A 43 -8.49 -1.20 15.11
N GLY A 44 -9.28 -2.20 15.49
CA GLY A 44 -8.96 -3.62 15.36
C GLY A 44 -8.33 -4.20 16.61
N GLN A 45 -7.72 -5.38 16.44
CA GLN A 45 -7.19 -6.20 17.53
C GLN A 45 -5.70 -5.97 17.74
N CYS A 46 -5.24 -5.94 18.99
CA CYS A 46 -3.81 -5.91 19.29
C CYS A 46 -3.44 -6.51 20.64
N GLY A 47 -2.23 -7.09 20.70
CA GLY A 47 -1.68 -7.71 21.90
C GLY A 47 -0.86 -6.76 22.78
N PHE A 48 -1.00 -6.93 24.09
CA PHE A 48 -0.15 -6.34 25.12
C PHE A 48 0.59 -7.44 25.89
N THR A 49 1.84 -7.17 26.26
CA THR A 49 2.70 -8.14 26.94
C THR A 49 2.27 -8.41 28.38
N ARG A 50 1.60 -7.43 29.01
CA ARG A 50 1.06 -7.50 30.37
C ARG A 50 -0.26 -6.77 30.46
N PHE A 51 -1.28 -7.37 31.05
CA PHE A 51 -2.53 -6.67 31.35
C PHE A 51 -2.32 -5.49 32.31
N THR A 52 -1.38 -5.58 33.26
CA THR A 52 -0.99 -4.45 34.12
C THR A 52 -0.48 -3.24 33.34
N SER A 53 0.17 -3.45 32.18
CA SER A 53 0.62 -2.34 31.32
C SER A 53 -0.55 -1.63 30.63
N VAL A 54 -1.66 -2.33 30.39
CA VAL A 54 -2.91 -1.76 29.86
C VAL A 54 -3.56 -0.87 30.93
N LEU A 55 -3.67 -1.36 32.15
CA LEU A 55 -4.26 -0.59 33.26
C LEU A 55 -3.40 0.61 33.70
N ALA A 56 -2.11 0.62 33.34
CA ALA A 56 -1.19 1.71 33.66
C ALA A 56 -1.37 2.96 32.79
N TYR A 57 -2.11 2.89 31.68
CA TYR A 57 -2.40 4.08 30.88
C TYR A 57 -3.23 5.10 31.68
N SER A 58 -2.89 6.38 31.51
CA SER A 58 -3.50 7.51 32.22
C SER A 58 -4.93 7.79 31.78
N SER A 59 -5.24 7.57 30.50
CA SER A 59 -6.54 7.86 29.91
C SER A 59 -6.92 6.86 28.81
N THR A 60 -8.21 6.84 28.44
CA THR A 60 -8.72 6.08 27.30
C THR A 60 -8.02 6.51 26.00
N GLN A 61 -7.81 7.81 25.80
CA GLN A 61 -7.16 8.33 24.59
C GLN A 61 -5.72 7.81 24.44
N ASP A 62 -4.96 7.73 25.54
CA ASP A 62 -3.59 7.22 25.52
C ASP A 62 -3.54 5.74 25.15
N LEU A 63 -4.48 4.95 25.71
CA LEU A 63 -4.60 3.54 25.37
C LEU A 63 -5.00 3.34 23.91
N LEU A 64 -6.01 4.08 23.41
CA LEU A 64 -6.43 4.01 22.00
C LEU A 64 -5.29 4.42 21.06
N TYR A 65 -4.49 5.44 21.41
CA TYR A 65 -3.32 5.83 20.64
C TYR A 65 -2.25 4.71 20.61
N ALA A 66 -2.00 4.06 21.76
CA ALA A 66 -1.10 2.93 21.84
C ALA A 66 -1.59 1.72 21.03
N MET A 67 -2.89 1.42 21.07
CA MET A 67 -3.54 0.39 20.24
C MET A 67 -3.35 0.69 18.76
N LYS A 68 -3.68 1.92 18.31
CA LYS A 68 -3.48 2.37 16.91
C LYS A 68 -2.05 2.16 16.45
N ARG A 69 -1.06 2.58 17.26
CA ARG A 69 0.36 2.38 16.93
C ARG A 69 0.76 0.91 16.85
N LYS A 70 0.25 0.07 17.75
CA LYS A 70 0.51 -1.37 17.73
C LYS A 70 -0.09 -2.04 16.49
N VAL A 71 -1.33 -1.76 16.15
CA VAL A 71 -1.99 -2.29 14.93
C VAL A 71 -1.23 -1.86 13.68
N VAL A 72 -0.88 -0.58 13.56
CA VAL A 72 -0.10 -0.08 12.41
C VAL A 72 1.27 -0.77 12.32
N ARG A 73 1.95 -0.96 13.45
CA ARG A 73 3.24 -1.68 13.49
C ARG A 73 3.11 -3.15 13.14
N ALA A 74 2.08 -3.84 13.63
CA ALA A 74 1.81 -5.24 13.32
C ALA A 74 1.56 -5.41 11.81
N ARG A 75 0.67 -4.60 11.23
CA ARG A 75 0.41 -4.59 9.78
C ARG A 75 1.67 -4.28 8.96
N LYS A 76 2.51 -3.35 9.43
CA LYS A 76 3.80 -3.06 8.76
C LYS A 76 4.76 -4.24 8.84
N ALA A 77 4.87 -4.89 9.99
CA ALA A 77 5.75 -6.04 10.19
C ALA A 77 5.30 -7.27 9.39
N GLU A 78 3.99 -7.55 9.37
CA GLU A 78 3.37 -8.57 8.51
C GLU A 78 3.72 -8.30 7.04
N ARG A 79 3.55 -7.06 6.60
CA ARG A 79 3.90 -6.66 5.24
C ARG A 79 5.39 -6.79 4.92
N GLU A 80 6.27 -6.40 5.84
CA GLU A 80 7.72 -6.56 5.68
C GLU A 80 8.12 -8.04 5.64
N ALA A 81 7.43 -8.90 6.39
CA ALA A 81 7.62 -10.35 6.36
C ALA A 81 7.15 -10.96 5.03
N GLU A 82 5.95 -10.59 4.56
CA GLU A 82 5.44 -10.98 3.23
C GLU A 82 6.37 -10.54 2.09
N LEU A 83 6.97 -9.35 2.21
CA LEU A 83 7.92 -8.86 1.20
C LEU A 83 9.21 -9.68 1.20
N ARG A 84 9.64 -10.19 2.37
CA ARG A 84 10.86 -10.99 2.53
C ARG A 84 10.71 -12.42 1.99
N GLU A 85 9.56 -13.04 2.18
CA GLU A 85 9.29 -14.39 1.63
C GLU A 85 9.04 -14.38 0.12
N GLY A 86 8.86 -13.18 -0.47
CA GLY A 86 8.61 -13.01 -1.89
C GLY A 86 7.17 -13.37 -2.27
N PRO A 87 6.79 -13.13 -3.54
CA PRO A 87 5.46 -13.46 -4.01
C PRO A 87 5.20 -14.95 -4.07
N GLN A 88 4.47 -15.46 -3.08
CA GLN A 88 3.72 -16.70 -3.25
C GLN A 88 2.59 -16.43 -4.24
N LEU A 89 2.61 -17.13 -5.37
CA LEU A 89 1.53 -17.10 -6.34
C LEU A 89 0.29 -17.70 -5.67
N MET A 90 -0.84 -16.98 -5.70
CA MET A 90 -2.13 -17.55 -5.35
C MET A 90 -2.51 -18.50 -6.48
N LEU A 91 -2.34 -19.81 -6.25
CA LEU A 91 -2.71 -20.84 -7.22
C LEU A 91 -4.17 -21.20 -7.01
N HIS A 92 -4.94 -21.19 -8.09
CA HIS A 92 -6.34 -21.60 -8.09
C HIS A 92 -6.52 -22.86 -8.94
N SER A 93 -7.38 -23.76 -8.48
CA SER A 93 -7.69 -25.00 -9.20
C SER A 93 -9.02 -24.87 -9.93
N ARG A 94 -9.24 -25.68 -10.97
CA ARG A 94 -10.54 -25.74 -11.67
C ARG A 94 -11.72 -26.05 -10.73
N ASN A 95 -11.45 -26.70 -9.60
CA ASN A 95 -12.46 -27.10 -8.62
C ASN A 95 -12.69 -26.06 -7.51
N GLU A 96 -11.86 -25.01 -7.47
CA GLU A 96 -11.94 -23.88 -6.55
C GLU A 96 -12.00 -22.59 -7.39
N PRO A 97 -13.18 -22.23 -7.91
CA PRO A 97 -13.32 -21.08 -8.78
C PRO A 97 -12.90 -19.80 -8.06
N LEU A 98 -12.35 -18.86 -8.85
CA LEU A 98 -11.99 -17.54 -8.37
C LEU A 98 -13.21 -16.88 -7.73
N ASN A 99 -13.08 -16.43 -6.48
CA ASN A 99 -14.11 -15.61 -5.87
C ASN A 99 -14.07 -14.21 -6.50
N GLU A 100 -15.19 -13.74 -7.07
CA GLU A 100 -15.26 -12.40 -7.65
C GLU A 100 -14.93 -11.31 -6.63
N ASP A 101 -15.23 -11.56 -5.35
CA ASP A 101 -14.87 -10.67 -4.25
C ASP A 101 -13.35 -10.56 -4.00
N ASP A 102 -12.52 -11.44 -4.57
CA ASP A 102 -11.07 -11.35 -4.44
C ASP A 102 -10.42 -10.44 -5.49
N TYR A 103 -11.21 -9.94 -6.45
CA TYR A 103 -10.71 -9.12 -7.55
C TYR A 103 -11.28 -7.70 -7.52
N VAL A 104 -10.55 -6.79 -8.16
CA VAL A 104 -10.98 -5.42 -8.40
C VAL A 104 -10.45 -4.97 -9.75
N GLY A 105 -11.30 -4.28 -10.51
CA GLY A 105 -10.92 -3.69 -11.79
C GLY A 105 -10.15 -2.40 -11.59
N LEU A 106 -8.95 -2.29 -12.17
CA LEU A 106 -8.26 -1.02 -12.32
C LEU A 106 -8.64 -0.37 -13.64
N ARG A 107 -8.95 0.93 -13.62
CA ARG A 107 -9.30 1.69 -14.83
C ARG A 107 -8.15 1.63 -15.83
N PHE A 108 -8.47 1.27 -17.07
CA PHE A 108 -7.51 1.28 -18.17
C PHE A 108 -7.74 2.52 -19.03
N TYR A 109 -6.75 3.39 -19.11
CA TYR A 109 -6.77 4.56 -19.98
C TYR A 109 -5.97 4.30 -21.26
N LYS A 110 -6.44 4.88 -22.37
CA LYS A 110 -5.63 4.93 -23.60
C LYS A 110 -4.43 5.86 -23.45
N ASP A 111 -4.56 6.88 -22.62
CA ASP A 111 -3.53 7.89 -22.36
C ASP A 111 -3.56 8.32 -20.88
N ILE A 112 -2.39 8.45 -20.25
CA ILE A 112 -2.29 8.80 -18.83
C ILE A 112 -2.63 10.25 -18.54
N ARG A 113 -2.58 11.16 -19.53
CA ARG A 113 -2.73 12.61 -19.31
C ARG A 113 -4.04 12.94 -18.59
N PHE A 114 -5.05 12.10 -18.81
CA PHE A 114 -6.35 12.15 -18.15
C PHE A 114 -6.35 11.68 -16.68
N ALA A 115 -5.42 10.81 -16.29
CA ALA A 115 -5.26 10.35 -14.91
C ALA A 115 -4.47 11.34 -14.02
N ALA A 116 -3.77 12.31 -14.62
CA ALA A 116 -2.99 13.32 -13.92
C ALA A 116 -3.82 14.51 -13.38
N GLY A 117 -5.13 14.57 -13.68
CA GLY A 117 -6.03 15.56 -13.09
C GLY A 117 -5.98 16.96 -13.72
N SER A 118 -5.54 17.10 -14.97
CA SER A 118 -5.42 18.40 -15.67
C SER A 118 -6.76 19.05 -16.09
N GLY A 119 -7.90 18.67 -15.51
CA GLY A 119 -9.19 19.32 -15.78
C GLY A 119 -9.74 19.15 -17.21
N ALA A 120 -9.12 18.32 -18.04
CA ALA A 120 -9.66 17.95 -19.35
C ALA A 120 -10.66 16.80 -19.20
N PHE A 121 -11.94 17.16 -19.12
CA PHE A 121 -13.13 16.32 -19.34
C PHE A 121 -13.02 14.84 -18.93
N GLU A 122 -13.55 14.52 -17.75
CA GLU A 122 -13.65 13.16 -17.16
C GLU A 122 -14.41 12.12 -18.02
N GLN A 123 -14.78 12.40 -19.27
CA GLN A 123 -15.76 11.63 -20.02
C GLN A 123 -15.30 11.08 -21.39
N ASP A 124 -14.28 11.65 -22.04
CA ASP A 124 -14.03 11.32 -23.46
C ASP A 124 -12.98 10.22 -23.74
N ASP A 125 -12.11 9.86 -22.78
CA ASP A 125 -11.01 8.90 -23.05
C ASP A 125 -10.93 7.69 -22.11
N TYR A 126 -11.88 7.56 -21.17
CA TYR A 126 -12.10 6.29 -20.49
C TYR A 126 -12.83 5.34 -21.43
N ASN A 127 -12.12 4.36 -21.97
CA ASN A 127 -12.66 3.39 -22.93
C ASN A 127 -13.67 2.39 -22.32
N GLY A 128 -14.05 2.55 -21.04
CA GLY A 128 -14.94 1.65 -20.32
C GLY A 128 -14.27 0.36 -19.84
N TYR A 129 -12.99 0.14 -20.14
CA TYR A 129 -12.31 -1.11 -19.80
C TYR A 129 -11.63 -1.03 -18.43
N TYR A 130 -11.64 -2.17 -17.75
CA TYR A 130 -10.93 -2.41 -16.52
C TYR A 130 -10.00 -3.60 -16.71
N LEU A 131 -8.80 -3.52 -16.12
CA LEU A 131 -7.92 -4.68 -15.99
C LEU A 131 -8.14 -5.30 -14.60
N PRO A 132 -8.48 -6.59 -14.50
CA PRO A 132 -8.73 -7.22 -13.21
C PRO A 132 -7.41 -7.46 -12.46
N PHE A 133 -7.37 -7.06 -11.20
CA PHE A 133 -6.28 -7.37 -10.27
C PHE A 133 -6.83 -8.08 -9.04
N GLY A 134 -6.12 -9.10 -8.56
CA GLY A 134 -6.39 -9.66 -7.24
C GLY A 134 -6.15 -8.58 -6.17
N LYS A 135 -7.07 -8.45 -5.21
CA LYS A 135 -6.95 -7.56 -4.05
C LYS A 135 -5.67 -7.86 -3.26
N SER A 136 -5.29 -9.14 -3.17
CA SER A 136 -4.02 -9.57 -2.58
C SER A 136 -2.80 -9.00 -3.30
N THR A 137 -2.78 -9.00 -4.64
CA THR A 137 -1.69 -8.41 -5.45
C THR A 137 -1.53 -6.92 -5.15
N LEU A 138 -2.63 -6.17 -5.15
CA LEU A 138 -2.59 -4.73 -4.85
C LEU A 138 -2.21 -4.45 -3.40
N TYR A 139 -2.72 -5.23 -2.45
CA TYR A 139 -2.36 -5.15 -1.03
C TYR A 139 -0.85 -5.33 -0.82
N ARG A 140 -0.27 -6.35 -1.46
CA ARG A 140 1.18 -6.65 -1.39
C ARG A 140 2.01 -5.55 -2.03
N ALA A 141 1.58 -5.02 -3.18
CA ALA A 141 2.17 -3.85 -3.82
C ALA A 141 2.00 -2.57 -2.97
N GLY A 142 0.99 -2.53 -2.09
CA GLY A 142 0.65 -1.39 -1.25
C GLY A 142 -0.12 -0.31 -1.94
N VAL A 143 -0.82 -0.72 -2.97
CA VAL A 143 -1.51 0.13 -3.89
C VAL A 143 -2.99 0.03 -3.56
N LYS A 144 -3.64 1.17 -3.38
CA LYS A 144 -5.10 1.21 -3.23
C LYS A 144 -5.71 1.14 -4.62
N ALA A 145 -6.66 0.22 -4.85
CA ALA A 145 -7.32 0.09 -6.14
C ALA A 145 -7.96 1.40 -6.62
N SER A 146 -8.53 2.20 -5.71
CA SER A 146 -9.11 3.51 -6.00
C SER A 146 -8.09 4.58 -6.45
N LYS A 147 -6.80 4.32 -6.27
CA LYS A 147 -5.67 5.22 -6.57
C LYS A 147 -4.70 4.57 -7.58
N ALA A 148 -5.17 3.55 -8.28
CA ALA A 148 -4.37 2.83 -9.26
C ALA A 148 -5.04 2.85 -10.62
N VAL A 149 -4.22 2.98 -11.66
CA VAL A 149 -4.66 3.05 -13.05
C VAL A 149 -3.72 2.26 -13.94
N CYS A 150 -4.23 1.79 -15.07
CA CYS A 150 -3.46 1.09 -16.09
C CYS A 150 -3.44 1.89 -17.40
N PHE A 151 -2.37 1.77 -18.17
CA PHE A 151 -2.25 2.31 -19.52
C PHE A 151 -1.13 1.60 -20.30
N THR A 152 -1.06 1.88 -21.59
CA THR A 152 -0.06 1.34 -22.50
C THR A 152 1.13 2.30 -22.64
N VAL A 153 2.33 1.78 -22.49
CA VAL A 153 3.58 2.50 -22.77
C VAL A 153 3.81 2.54 -24.28
N GLN A 154 4.21 3.71 -24.77
CA GLN A 154 4.58 3.93 -26.17
C GLN A 154 6.09 4.21 -26.27
N GLY A 155 6.70 3.70 -27.33
CA GLY A 155 8.12 3.84 -27.64
C GLY A 155 8.99 2.74 -27.02
N ASN A 156 10.28 2.76 -27.38
CA ASN A 156 11.25 1.72 -27.05
C ASN A 156 12.25 2.13 -25.96
N SER A 157 12.03 3.25 -25.26
CA SER A 157 13.01 3.77 -24.31
C SER A 157 13.22 2.88 -23.08
N MET A 158 12.22 2.08 -22.74
CA MET A 158 12.29 1.12 -21.62
C MET A 158 12.50 -0.33 -22.10
N CYS A 159 12.82 -0.53 -23.38
CA CYS A 159 13.21 -1.82 -23.95
C CYS A 159 14.54 -2.32 -23.32
N PRO A 160 14.72 -3.62 -23.07
CA PRO A 160 13.80 -4.73 -23.35
C PRO A 160 12.77 -5.02 -22.26
N ALA A 161 12.86 -4.38 -21.09
CA ALA A 161 11.98 -4.71 -19.97
C ALA A 161 10.53 -4.27 -20.18
N MET A 162 10.32 -3.14 -20.87
CA MET A 162 9.02 -2.63 -21.30
C MET A 162 9.12 -2.23 -22.78
N PRO A 163 8.93 -3.17 -23.72
CA PRO A 163 8.79 -2.85 -25.14
C PRO A 163 7.59 -1.94 -25.42
N ASP A 164 7.55 -1.41 -26.64
CA ASP A 164 6.37 -0.68 -27.13
C ASP A 164 5.11 -1.55 -27.00
N GLY A 165 4.01 -0.97 -26.51
CA GLY A 165 2.77 -1.70 -26.26
C GLY A 165 2.67 -2.36 -24.87
N THR A 166 3.69 -2.26 -24.02
CA THR A 166 3.66 -2.79 -22.65
C THR A 166 2.53 -2.15 -21.85
N THR A 167 1.72 -2.97 -21.17
CA THR A 167 0.72 -2.45 -20.23
C THR A 167 1.36 -2.27 -18.85
N ILE A 168 1.17 -1.11 -18.24
CA ILE A 168 1.69 -0.81 -16.90
C ILE A 168 0.59 -0.41 -15.93
N GLY A 169 0.81 -0.69 -14.64
CA GLY A 169 0.00 -0.25 -13.52
C GLY A 169 0.74 0.82 -12.72
N VAL A 170 0.08 1.96 -12.47
CA VAL A 170 0.65 3.11 -11.76
C VAL A 170 -0.16 3.42 -10.50
N ASP A 171 0.55 3.62 -9.40
CA ASP A 171 0.02 4.09 -8.12
C ASP A 171 0.09 5.62 -8.04
N LEU A 172 -1.07 6.25 -8.12
CA LEU A 172 -1.23 7.71 -8.15
C LEU A 172 -0.98 8.37 -6.78
N ASP A 173 -1.07 7.63 -5.66
CA ASP A 173 -0.76 8.15 -4.32
C ASP A 173 0.78 8.21 -4.12
N SER A 174 1.56 7.41 -4.86
CA SER A 174 3.01 7.32 -4.73
C SER A 174 3.75 8.44 -5.51
N LYS A 175 3.60 9.68 -5.05
CA LYS A 175 4.23 10.88 -5.64
C LYS A 175 5.65 11.16 -5.12
N VAL A 176 5.98 10.70 -3.91
CA VAL A 176 7.32 10.87 -3.35
C VAL A 176 8.27 9.87 -4.02
N VAL A 177 9.28 10.40 -4.71
CA VAL A 177 10.26 9.59 -5.43
C VAL A 177 11.13 8.80 -4.44
N LYS A 178 11.20 7.49 -4.67
CA LYS A 178 12.15 6.57 -4.04
C LYS A 178 13.23 6.27 -5.07
N ASP A 179 14.47 6.43 -4.64
CA ASP A 179 15.64 6.30 -5.51
C ASP A 179 15.68 4.97 -6.27
N GLY A 180 16.00 5.04 -7.57
CA GLY A 180 16.18 3.89 -8.45
C GLY A 180 14.90 3.15 -8.82
N GLN A 181 13.72 3.72 -8.59
CA GLN A 181 12.44 3.11 -8.96
C GLN A 181 11.89 3.68 -10.28
N VAL A 182 10.98 2.93 -10.91
CA VAL A 182 10.32 3.36 -12.15
C VAL A 182 9.10 4.22 -11.82
N TYR A 183 9.01 5.38 -12.48
CA TYR A 183 7.91 6.31 -12.33
C TYR A 183 7.34 6.69 -13.69
N ALA A 184 6.03 6.96 -13.69
CA ALA A 184 5.36 7.70 -14.74
C ALA A 184 5.28 9.17 -14.32
N PHE A 185 5.66 10.07 -15.21
CA PHE A 185 5.68 11.51 -14.97
C PHE A 185 5.40 12.27 -16.27
N VAL A 186 4.96 13.52 -16.15
CA VAL A 186 4.81 14.44 -17.27
C VAL A 186 5.99 15.40 -17.26
N GLN A 187 6.56 15.65 -18.43
CA GLN A 187 7.59 16.66 -18.68
C GLN A 187 7.30 17.29 -20.03
N ASP A 188 7.16 18.63 -20.07
CA ASP A 188 6.80 19.36 -21.29
C ASP A 188 5.57 18.78 -22.01
N ASP A 189 4.50 18.50 -21.24
CA ASP A 189 3.25 17.86 -21.70
C ASP A 189 3.38 16.43 -22.26
N LEU A 190 4.59 15.86 -22.23
CA LEU A 190 4.85 14.49 -22.64
C LEU A 190 4.86 13.55 -21.43
N LEU A 191 4.05 12.49 -21.51
CA LEU A 191 4.18 11.37 -20.58
C LEU A 191 5.48 10.62 -20.86
N ARG A 192 6.26 10.40 -19.81
CA ARG A 192 7.47 9.60 -19.85
C ARG A 192 7.43 8.55 -18.73
N VAL A 193 8.01 7.39 -19.02
CA VAL A 193 8.25 6.33 -18.04
C VAL A 193 9.75 6.10 -17.99
N LYS A 194 10.38 6.35 -16.84
CA LYS A 194 11.83 6.19 -16.64
C LYS A 194 12.11 5.69 -15.23
N VAL A 195 13.31 5.17 -15.04
CA VAL A 195 13.90 5.03 -13.70
C VAL A 195 14.33 6.41 -13.23
N ILE A 196 13.93 6.82 -12.03
CA ILE A 196 14.32 8.10 -11.44
C ILE A 196 15.33 7.86 -10.31
N GLN A 197 16.49 8.53 -10.39
CA GLN A 197 17.48 8.60 -9.32
C GLN A 197 17.50 10.01 -8.72
N VAL A 198 17.57 10.09 -7.39
CA VAL A 198 17.62 11.35 -6.65
C VAL A 198 19.05 11.85 -6.60
N MET A 199 19.28 13.07 -7.09
CA MET A 199 20.59 13.72 -7.06
C MET A 199 20.59 14.87 -6.05
N PRO A 200 21.77 15.22 -5.47
CA PRO A 200 21.91 16.44 -4.69
C PRO A 200 21.49 17.68 -5.50
N GLY A 201 21.03 18.73 -4.81
CA GLY A 201 20.68 19.99 -5.46
C GLY A 201 19.29 20.05 -6.07
N GLN A 202 18.33 19.24 -5.58
CA GLN A 202 16.96 19.18 -6.11
C GLN A 202 16.89 18.77 -7.59
N GLN A 203 17.75 17.83 -7.97
CA GLN A 203 17.80 17.28 -9.32
C GLN A 203 17.38 15.82 -9.34
N PHE A 204 16.86 15.39 -10.48
CA PHE A 204 16.66 14.00 -10.81
C PHE A 204 17.58 13.60 -11.97
N ARG A 205 18.12 12.39 -11.89
CA ARG A 205 18.70 11.71 -13.04
C ARG A 205 17.68 10.70 -13.58
N LEU A 206 17.29 10.87 -14.83
CA LEU A 206 16.35 10.01 -15.53
C LEU A 206 17.12 8.96 -16.33
N TYR A 207 16.82 7.69 -16.08
CA TYR A 207 17.48 6.56 -16.74
C TYR A 207 16.49 5.72 -17.54
N SER A 208 16.89 5.40 -18.77
CA SER A 208 16.17 4.53 -19.71
C SER A 208 16.79 3.14 -19.66
N TYR A 209 15.99 2.07 -19.73
CA TYR A 209 16.58 0.73 -19.89
C TYR A 209 17.26 0.56 -21.25
N ASN A 210 16.75 1.22 -22.29
CA ASN A 210 17.43 1.35 -23.57
C ASN A 210 18.41 2.55 -23.54
N SER A 211 19.46 2.43 -22.73
CA SER A 211 20.42 3.53 -22.51
C SER A 211 21.33 3.83 -23.70
N VAL A 212 21.40 2.91 -24.68
CA VAL A 212 22.18 3.09 -25.92
C VAL A 212 21.53 4.14 -26.81
N GLU A 213 20.21 4.07 -27.00
CA GLU A 213 19.45 5.06 -27.79
C GLU A 213 19.01 6.27 -26.95
N TYR A 214 18.83 6.08 -25.64
CA TYR A 214 18.32 7.09 -24.72
C TYR A 214 19.27 7.28 -23.53
N PRO A 215 20.35 8.08 -23.70
CA PRO A 215 21.29 8.39 -22.63
C PRO A 215 20.61 8.99 -21.40
N ALA A 216 21.29 8.91 -20.25
CA ALA A 216 20.76 9.46 -19.01
C ALA A 216 20.64 10.99 -19.08
N GLU A 217 19.52 11.52 -18.58
CA GLU A 217 19.21 12.94 -18.55
C GLU A 217 19.26 13.44 -17.10
N VAL A 218 19.68 14.68 -16.88
CA VAL A 218 19.61 15.34 -15.56
C VAL A 218 18.67 16.53 -15.69
N VAL A 219 17.67 16.57 -14.83
CA VAL A 219 16.59 17.57 -14.85
C VAL A 219 16.38 18.11 -13.45
N GLU A 220 15.90 19.35 -13.35
CA GLU A 220 15.46 19.89 -12.07
C GLU A 220 14.17 19.18 -11.63
N MET A 221 14.01 18.95 -10.32
CA MET A 221 12.80 18.29 -9.79
C MET A 221 11.51 19.05 -10.17
N SER A 222 11.59 20.36 -10.37
CA SER A 222 10.47 21.23 -10.77
C SER A 222 10.06 21.10 -12.24
N GLU A 223 10.89 20.48 -13.09
CA GLU A 223 10.58 20.27 -14.51
C GLU A 223 9.69 19.05 -14.75
N ILE A 224 9.49 18.22 -13.73
CA ILE A 224 8.71 16.99 -13.86
C ILE A 224 7.54 16.95 -12.89
N ASP A 225 6.37 16.61 -13.43
CA ASP A 225 5.17 16.35 -12.66
C ASP A 225 5.01 14.84 -12.48
N ILE A 226 5.34 14.34 -11.28
CA ILE A 226 5.20 12.91 -10.98
C ILE A 226 3.72 12.52 -11.05
N VAL A 227 3.39 11.58 -11.95
CA VAL A 227 2.05 10.98 -12.01
C VAL A 227 1.93 9.85 -10.99
N GLY A 228 2.95 9.02 -10.84
CA GLY A 228 2.96 7.99 -9.82
C GLY A 228 4.03 6.93 -10.03
N LYS A 229 4.16 6.03 -9.07
CA LYS A 229 5.10 4.92 -9.14
C LYS A 229 4.53 3.79 -10.00
N VAL A 230 5.32 3.24 -10.91
CA VAL A 230 4.97 1.99 -11.60
C VAL A 230 5.11 0.83 -10.62
N PHE A 231 4.02 0.11 -10.36
CA PHE A 231 4.01 -1.02 -9.42
C PHE A 231 3.95 -2.38 -10.12
N TRP A 232 3.57 -2.41 -11.40
CA TRP A 232 3.39 -3.61 -12.19
C TRP A 232 3.49 -3.31 -13.68
N TRP A 233 3.95 -4.27 -14.48
CA TRP A 233 3.86 -4.24 -15.94
C TRP A 233 3.68 -5.66 -16.50
N SER A 234 3.10 -5.73 -17.71
CA SER A 234 2.94 -6.97 -18.46
C SER A 234 3.34 -6.78 -19.91
N VAL A 235 4.17 -7.71 -20.39
CA VAL A 235 4.59 -7.82 -21.77
C VAL A 235 3.97 -9.09 -22.33
N LEU A 236 3.30 -8.97 -23.47
CA LEU A 236 2.82 -10.11 -24.24
C LEU A 236 3.82 -10.37 -25.35
N VAL A 237 4.26 -11.62 -25.49
CA VAL A 237 5.23 -12.08 -26.49
C VAL A 237 4.60 -13.09 -27.43
#